data_AF-A0A4V2AY74-F1
#
_entry.id   AF-A0A4V2AY74-F1
#
_cell.length_a   1.000
_cell.length_b   1.000
_cell.length_c   1.000
_cell.angle_alpha   90.00
_cell.angle_beta   90.00
_cell.angle_gamma   90.00
#
_symmetry.space_group_name_H-M   'P 1'
#
loop_
_entity.id
_entity.type
_entity.pdbx_description
1 polymer ?
#
loop_
_entity_poly.entity_id
_entity_poly.type
_entity_poly.pdbx_seq_one_letter_code
_entity_poly.pdbx_strand_id
1 'polypeptide(L)'
;WTLACEGQEHLPYPYGFARSAEACNIDKPHLDVNERALGNPNTRDAEAARLDQRVPSGSFESCVSPYGVHDMAGNVDEWVVNESGVPYQSGSKGGYWGPVRTRCRPMTVAHYEMFSFYQLGFRCCANPEAAKDVPESDETTTPAAPSIDARVQENLELPGS
;
A
#
# COMPACT_ATOMS: atom_id res chain seq x y z
N TRP A 1 -8.32 -11.52 -2.86
CA TRP A 1 -8.27 -10.04 -2.82
C TRP A 1 -9.65 -9.40 -2.91
N THR A 2 -10.42 -9.55 -4.00
CA THR A 2 -11.72 -8.87 -4.19
C THR A 2 -12.70 -9.14 -3.04
N LEU A 3 -12.91 -10.41 -2.69
CA LEU A 3 -13.79 -10.78 -1.57
C LEU A 3 -13.37 -10.12 -0.24
N ALA A 4 -12.06 -10.01 0.01
CA ALA A 4 -11.53 -9.36 1.20
C ALA A 4 -11.84 -7.85 1.24
N CYS A 5 -11.97 -7.21 0.07
CA CYS A 5 -12.32 -5.79 -0.07
C CYS A 5 -13.83 -5.57 0.03
N GLU A 6 -14.62 -6.35 -0.71
CA GLU A 6 -16.06 -6.10 -0.88
C GLU A 6 -16.92 -6.60 0.29
N GLY A 7 -16.44 -7.60 1.03
CA GLY A 7 -17.25 -8.33 2.00
C GLY A 7 -18.38 -9.15 1.36
N GLN A 8 -19.28 -9.67 2.21
CA GLN A 8 -20.41 -10.50 1.79
C GLN A 8 -21.44 -9.74 0.93
N GLU A 9 -21.53 -8.43 1.11
CA GLU A 9 -22.49 -7.57 0.41
C GLU A 9 -21.98 -7.10 -0.97
N HIS A 10 -20.78 -7.51 -1.37
CA HIS A 10 -20.16 -7.13 -2.64
C HIS A 10 -20.06 -5.60 -2.84
N LEU A 11 -19.68 -4.88 -1.78
CA LEU A 11 -19.57 -3.43 -1.78
C LEU A 11 -18.51 -2.95 -2.79
N PRO A 12 -18.76 -1.84 -3.52
CA PRO A 12 -17.79 -1.33 -4.49
C PRO A 12 -16.53 -0.73 -3.83
N TYR A 13 -16.65 -0.26 -2.58
CA TYR A 13 -15.56 0.23 -1.73
C TYR A 13 -15.55 -0.55 -0.41
N PRO A 14 -14.41 -0.67 0.28
CA PRO A 14 -14.34 -1.41 1.55
C PRO A 14 -15.30 -0.84 2.62
N TYR A 15 -15.64 0.44 2.51
CA TYR A 15 -16.47 1.18 3.47
C TYR A 15 -17.89 1.50 2.97
N GLY A 16 -18.32 0.98 1.80
CA GLY A 16 -19.70 1.18 1.32
C GLY A 16 -19.83 1.46 -0.18
N PHE A 17 -20.92 2.16 -0.54
CA PHE A 17 -21.33 2.36 -1.94
C PHE A 17 -20.75 3.61 -2.59
N ALA A 18 -20.47 4.66 -1.82
CA ALA A 18 -20.00 5.94 -2.32
C ALA A 18 -18.48 6.05 -2.17
N ARG A 19 -17.79 6.65 -3.14
CA ARG A 19 -16.37 7.02 -3.01
C ARG A 19 -16.26 8.17 -2.00
N SER A 20 -15.28 8.10 -1.11
CA SER A 20 -14.91 9.19 -0.21
C SER A 20 -13.39 9.36 -0.21
N ALA A 21 -12.93 10.60 -0.43
CA ALA A 21 -11.52 10.97 -0.38
C ALA A 21 -10.99 11.07 1.06
N GLU A 22 -11.91 11.05 2.03
CA GLU A 22 -11.65 11.09 3.47
C GLU A 22 -11.56 9.69 4.07
N ALA A 23 -12.22 8.70 3.46
CA ALA A 23 -12.29 7.34 3.99
C ALA A 23 -10.99 6.55 3.82
N CYS A 24 -10.23 6.79 2.75
CA CYS A 24 -8.96 6.11 2.44
C CYS A 24 -7.94 7.11 1.87
N ASN A 25 -6.65 6.72 1.83
CA ASN A 25 -5.60 7.52 1.18
C ASN A 25 -5.73 7.47 -0.36
N ILE A 26 -6.54 8.36 -0.94
CA ILE A 26 -6.88 8.39 -2.37
C ILE A 26 -6.97 9.83 -2.88
N ASP A 27 -7.06 9.99 -4.21
CA ASP A 27 -7.33 11.28 -4.87
C ASP A 27 -6.32 12.40 -4.55
N LYS A 28 -5.12 12.03 -4.09
CA LYS A 28 -4.01 12.97 -3.93
C LYS A 28 -3.61 13.55 -5.29
N PRO A 29 -3.09 14.79 -5.34
CA PRO A 29 -2.58 15.36 -6.57
C PRO A 29 -1.53 14.47 -7.23
N HIS A 30 -1.67 14.29 -8.55
CA HIS A 30 -0.65 13.61 -9.34
C HIS A 30 0.55 14.54 -9.46
N LEU A 31 1.72 14.07 -9.01
CA LEU A 31 2.98 14.78 -9.17
C LEU A 31 3.62 14.36 -10.50
N ASP A 32 4.16 15.32 -11.24
CA ASP A 32 4.88 15.02 -12.49
C ASP A 32 6.03 14.06 -12.20
N VAL A 33 6.06 12.95 -12.92
CA VAL A 33 7.02 11.88 -12.74
C VAL A 33 8.26 12.16 -13.59
N ASN A 34 9.45 12.20 -12.98
CA ASN A 34 10.70 12.18 -13.72
C ASN A 34 11.11 10.73 -14.01
N GLU A 35 10.59 10.17 -15.10
CA GLU A 35 10.85 8.78 -15.49
C GLU A 35 12.35 8.48 -15.70
N ARG A 36 13.11 9.47 -16.18
CA ARG A 36 14.58 9.33 -16.32
C ARG A 36 15.25 9.15 -14.96
N ALA A 37 14.79 9.87 -13.93
CA ALA A 37 15.31 9.74 -12.59
C ALA A 37 14.91 8.40 -11.95
N LEU A 38 13.67 7.94 -12.14
CA LEU A 38 13.22 6.60 -11.70
C LEU A 38 13.98 5.46 -12.37
N GLY A 39 14.27 5.60 -13.68
CA GLY A 39 15.00 4.61 -14.47
C GLY A 39 16.47 4.47 -14.08
N ASN A 40 17.07 5.49 -13.46
CA ASN A 40 18.48 5.50 -13.08
C ASN A 40 18.67 5.06 -11.61
N PRO A 41 19.40 3.97 -11.33
CA PRO A 41 19.62 3.47 -9.96
C PRO A 41 20.17 4.51 -8.98
N ASN A 42 20.97 5.48 -9.45
CA ASN A 42 21.59 6.48 -8.59
C ASN A 42 20.62 7.60 -8.15
N THR A 43 19.48 7.74 -8.84
CA THR A 43 18.49 8.81 -8.58
C THR A 43 17.11 8.28 -8.25
N ARG A 44 16.89 6.97 -8.44
CA ARG A 44 15.60 6.31 -8.27
C ARG A 44 14.99 6.53 -6.91
N ASP A 45 15.75 6.30 -5.85
CA ASP A 45 15.22 6.34 -4.49
C ASP A 45 14.81 7.76 -4.10
N ALA A 46 15.58 8.77 -4.51
CA ALA A 46 15.25 10.17 -4.27
C ALA A 46 13.97 10.59 -5.03
N GLU A 47 13.82 10.16 -6.28
CA GLU A 47 12.62 10.46 -7.06
C GLU A 47 11.39 9.69 -6.53
N ALA A 48 11.55 8.42 -6.17
CA ALA A 48 10.49 7.63 -5.56
C ALA A 48 10.03 8.27 -4.23
N ALA A 49 10.98 8.72 -3.39
CA ALA A 49 10.66 9.40 -2.13
C ALA A 49 9.95 10.75 -2.36
N ARG A 50 10.30 11.49 -3.42
CA ARG A 50 9.60 12.73 -3.78
C ARG A 50 8.16 12.48 -4.23
N LEU A 51 7.92 11.36 -4.90
CA LEU A 51 6.60 10.96 -5.43
C LEU A 51 5.72 10.28 -4.37
N ASP A 52 6.32 9.73 -3.33
CA ASP A 52 5.65 8.97 -2.29
C ASP A 52 4.68 9.84 -1.49
N GLN A 53 3.39 9.50 -1.56
CA GLN A 53 2.35 10.09 -0.72
C GLN A 53 1.57 9.01 0.03
N ARG A 54 2.23 7.87 0.31
CA ARG A 54 1.68 6.84 1.19
C ARG A 54 1.56 7.37 2.61
N VAL A 55 0.69 6.71 3.35
CA VAL A 55 0.64 6.78 4.80
C VAL A 55 0.89 5.39 5.37
N PRO A 56 1.29 5.28 6.66
CA PRO A 56 1.32 3.99 7.34
C PRO A 56 -0.02 3.26 7.19
N SER A 57 0.02 1.94 6.97
CA SER A 57 -1.20 1.14 6.86
C SER A 57 -2.05 1.26 8.13
N GLY A 58 -3.36 1.35 7.98
CA GLY A 58 -4.30 1.55 9.08
C GLY A 58 -4.42 3.01 9.55
N SER A 59 -3.76 3.98 8.92
CA SER A 59 -3.89 5.40 9.31
C SER A 59 -5.30 5.97 9.08
N PHE A 60 -6.09 5.34 8.21
CA PHE A 60 -7.47 5.74 7.92
C PHE A 60 -8.44 4.77 8.61
N GLU A 61 -9.07 5.22 9.71
CA GLU A 61 -9.99 4.41 10.52
C GLU A 61 -11.21 3.91 9.73
N SER A 62 -11.63 4.68 8.71
CA SER A 62 -12.75 4.29 7.83
C SER A 62 -12.32 3.42 6.65
N CYS A 63 -11.01 3.25 6.39
CA CYS A 63 -10.52 2.47 5.24
C CYS A 63 -10.44 0.97 5.57
N VAL A 64 -11.53 0.41 6.07
CA VAL A 64 -11.59 -0.95 6.59
C VAL A 64 -12.71 -1.71 5.90
N SER A 65 -12.41 -2.89 5.35
CA SER A 65 -13.41 -3.74 4.72
C SER A 65 -14.36 -4.38 5.74
N PRO A 66 -15.49 -4.97 5.31
CA PRO A 66 -16.37 -5.71 6.22
C PRO A 66 -15.70 -6.92 6.92
N TYR A 67 -14.52 -7.34 6.45
CA TYR A 67 -13.71 -8.38 7.09
C TYR A 67 -12.53 -7.83 7.90
N GLY A 68 -12.50 -6.53 8.18
CA GLY A 68 -11.44 -5.91 8.98
C GLY A 68 -10.13 -5.65 8.23
N VAL A 69 -10.12 -5.74 6.90
CA VAL A 69 -8.89 -5.57 6.12
C VAL A 69 -8.70 -4.10 5.75
N HIS A 70 -7.59 -3.53 6.21
CA HIS A 70 -7.24 -2.13 5.99
C HIS A 70 -6.68 -1.88 4.59
N ASP A 71 -6.91 -0.66 4.09
CA ASP A 71 -6.25 -0.10 2.90
C ASP A 71 -6.46 -0.92 1.62
N MET A 72 -7.61 -1.59 1.50
CA MET A 72 -7.96 -2.32 0.28
C MET A 72 -8.26 -1.40 -0.91
N ALA A 73 -8.51 -0.10 -0.67
CA ALA A 73 -8.66 0.90 -1.72
C ALA A 73 -7.72 2.06 -1.46
N GLY A 74 -6.75 2.29 -2.34
CA GLY A 74 -5.78 3.37 -2.20
C GLY A 74 -4.54 2.96 -1.43
N ASN A 75 -3.79 3.97 -0.99
CA ASN A 75 -2.44 3.83 -0.49
C ASN A 75 -1.48 3.22 -1.53
N VAL A 76 -1.53 1.93 -1.81
CA VAL A 76 -0.70 1.29 -2.85
C VAL A 76 -1.53 0.45 -3.80
N ASP A 77 -1.15 0.42 -5.07
CA ASP A 77 -1.71 -0.57 -6.00
C ASP A 77 -1.05 -1.91 -5.71
N GLU A 78 -1.84 -2.95 -5.43
CA GLU A 78 -1.33 -4.19 -4.87
C GLU A 78 -1.27 -5.30 -5.90
N TRP A 79 -0.12 -5.98 -5.97
CA TRP A 79 0.02 -7.17 -6.78
C TRP A 79 -0.97 -8.27 -6.39
N VAL A 80 -1.59 -8.87 -7.40
CA VAL A 80 -2.47 -10.04 -7.32
C VAL A 80 -2.18 -11.01 -8.47
N VAL A 81 -2.66 -12.24 -8.33
CA VAL A 81 -2.71 -13.19 -9.43
C VAL A 81 -3.88 -12.82 -10.36
N ASN A 82 -3.61 -12.65 -11.64
CA ASN A 82 -4.61 -12.58 -12.69
C ASN A 82 -5.05 -14.00 -13.05
N GLU A 83 -6.23 -14.40 -12.58
CA GLU A 83 -6.77 -15.75 -12.79
C GLU A 83 -6.99 -16.11 -14.26
N SER A 84 -7.13 -15.11 -15.15
CA SER A 84 -7.23 -15.36 -16.59
C SER A 84 -5.89 -15.74 -17.23
N GLY A 85 -4.76 -15.40 -16.59
CA GLY A 85 -3.42 -15.53 -17.13
C GLY A 85 -3.10 -14.63 -18.34
N VAL A 86 -4.01 -13.73 -18.74
CA VAL A 86 -3.88 -12.91 -19.97
C VAL A 86 -4.00 -11.41 -19.66
N PRO A 87 -3.12 -10.55 -20.21
CA PRO A 87 -1.90 -10.88 -20.98
C PRO A 87 -0.75 -11.42 -20.12
N TYR A 88 -0.82 -11.24 -18.79
CA TYR A 88 0.19 -11.69 -17.83
C TYR A 88 -0.48 -12.41 -16.65
N GLN A 89 0.28 -13.24 -15.93
CA GLN A 89 -0.18 -13.85 -14.68
C GLN A 89 -0.32 -12.82 -13.55
N SER A 90 0.31 -11.66 -13.72
CA SER A 90 0.22 -10.55 -12.81
C SER A 90 -0.97 -9.65 -13.11
N GLY A 91 -1.63 -9.20 -12.05
CA GLY A 91 -2.54 -8.06 -12.08
C GLY A 91 -2.31 -7.19 -10.86
N SER A 92 -2.85 -5.97 -10.86
CA SER A 92 -2.85 -5.11 -9.68
C SER A 92 -4.24 -4.58 -9.35
N LYS A 93 -4.51 -4.41 -8.05
CA LYS A 93 -5.82 -4.01 -7.52
C LYS A 93 -5.69 -2.97 -6.41
N GLY A 94 -6.80 -2.29 -6.15
CA GLY A 94 -6.88 -1.30 -5.08
C GLY A 94 -6.53 0.11 -5.54
N GLY A 95 -5.59 0.26 -6.50
CA GLY A 95 -5.07 1.57 -6.88
C GLY A 95 -4.24 2.20 -5.75
N TYR A 96 -3.48 3.25 -6.08
CA TYR A 96 -2.61 3.94 -5.14
C TYR A 96 -3.23 5.27 -4.67
N TRP A 97 -2.45 6.08 -3.94
CA TRP A 97 -2.89 7.38 -3.39
C TRP A 97 -3.39 8.40 -4.42
N GLY A 98 -3.04 8.27 -5.71
CA GLY A 98 -3.41 9.21 -6.76
C GLY A 98 -4.87 9.13 -7.22
N PRO A 99 -5.25 9.93 -8.23
CA PRO A 99 -6.64 10.05 -8.70
C PRO A 99 -6.98 8.94 -9.71
N VAL A 100 -6.94 7.68 -9.28
CA VAL A 100 -7.25 6.51 -10.11
C VAL A 100 -8.56 5.84 -9.70
N ARG A 101 -8.93 4.72 -10.35
CA ARG A 101 -10.24 4.07 -10.14
C ARG A 101 -10.54 3.69 -8.68
N THR A 102 -9.49 3.37 -7.92
CA THR A 102 -9.45 3.10 -6.48
C THR A 102 -10.74 2.54 -5.87
N ARG A 103 -11.05 1.28 -6.20
CA ARG A 103 -12.26 0.55 -5.77
C ARG A 103 -12.03 -0.96 -5.91
N CYS A 104 -12.88 -1.79 -5.32
CA CYS A 104 -12.59 -3.22 -5.14
C CYS A 104 -12.48 -4.04 -6.45
N ARG A 105 -13.34 -3.81 -7.44
CA ARG A 105 -13.43 -4.68 -8.64
C ARG A 105 -12.37 -4.51 -9.70
N PRO A 106 -12.04 -3.29 -10.15
CA PRO A 106 -11.11 -3.13 -11.25
C PRO A 106 -9.78 -3.81 -10.97
N MET A 107 -9.16 -4.30 -12.03
CA MET A 107 -7.82 -4.87 -12.03
C MET A 107 -7.07 -4.25 -13.20
N THR A 108 -5.85 -3.82 -12.95
CA THR A 108 -4.92 -3.45 -14.03
C THR A 108 -4.14 -4.71 -14.41
N VAL A 109 -4.19 -5.09 -15.69
CA VAL A 109 -3.56 -6.32 -16.21
C VAL A 109 -2.45 -6.02 -17.22
N ALA A 110 -2.11 -4.75 -17.42
CA ALA A 110 -1.15 -4.31 -18.42
C ALA A 110 0.31 -4.44 -17.97
N HIS A 111 0.55 -4.79 -16.71
CA HIS A 111 1.88 -4.87 -16.12
C HIS A 111 2.30 -6.33 -15.98
N TYR A 112 3.42 -6.68 -16.60
CA TYR A 112 4.03 -8.00 -16.53
C TYR A 112 4.73 -8.23 -15.18
N GLU A 113 5.12 -9.46 -14.91
CA GLU A 113 5.49 -9.95 -13.58
C GLU A 113 6.75 -9.26 -13.00
N MET A 114 7.61 -8.68 -13.84
CA MET A 114 8.82 -7.97 -13.40
C MET A 114 8.65 -6.44 -13.40
N PHE A 115 7.45 -5.94 -13.69
CA PHE A 115 7.18 -4.51 -13.61
C PHE A 115 7.40 -4.03 -12.18
N SER A 116 7.95 -2.84 -12.02
CA SER A 116 8.11 -2.19 -10.72
C SER A 116 7.96 -0.70 -10.89
N PHE A 117 7.23 -0.08 -9.98
CA PHE A 117 6.97 1.35 -9.99
C PHE A 117 6.68 1.84 -8.58
N TYR A 118 6.89 3.14 -8.33
CA TYR A 118 6.90 3.73 -6.99
C TYR A 118 5.57 3.58 -6.22
N GLN A 119 4.47 3.35 -6.93
CA GLN A 119 3.12 3.25 -6.39
C GLN A 119 2.66 1.81 -6.10
N LEU A 120 3.48 0.81 -6.42
CA LEU A 120 3.15 -0.61 -6.25
C LEU A 120 3.56 -1.14 -4.88
N GLY A 121 2.70 -1.98 -4.31
CA GLY A 121 2.94 -2.75 -3.10
C GLY A 121 2.34 -4.15 -3.21
N PHE A 122 2.17 -4.81 -2.07
CA PHE A 122 1.52 -6.11 -1.99
C PHE A 122 1.02 -6.36 -0.57
N ARG A 123 0.13 -7.34 -0.45
CA ARG A 123 -0.18 -8.00 0.81
C ARG A 123 -0.12 -9.50 0.63
N CYS A 124 0.40 -10.19 1.63
CA CYS A 124 0.45 -11.64 1.63
C CYS A 124 -0.95 -12.23 1.87
N CYS A 125 -1.17 -13.44 1.37
CA CYS A 125 -2.28 -14.28 1.77
C CYS A 125 -1.80 -15.72 1.95
N ALA A 126 -2.54 -16.50 2.71
CA ALA A 126 -2.25 -17.91 2.96
C ALA A 126 -3.53 -18.73 2.86
N ASN A 127 -3.37 -20.02 2.59
CA ASN A 127 -4.47 -20.97 2.75
C ASN A 127 -4.85 -21.02 4.23
N PRO A 128 -6.15 -21.09 4.57
CA PRO A 128 -6.59 -21.10 5.96
C PRO A 128 -6.05 -22.30 6.76
N GLU A 129 -5.70 -23.39 6.08
CA GLU A 129 -5.06 -24.56 6.70
C GLU A 129 -3.56 -24.33 7.00
N ALA A 130 -2.86 -23.55 6.18
CA ALA A 130 -1.45 -23.20 6.40
C ALA A 130 -1.25 -22.19 7.55
N ALA A 131 -2.28 -21.42 7.89
CA ALA A 131 -2.26 -20.47 9.00
C ALA A 131 -2.28 -21.16 10.38
N LYS A 132 -2.63 -22.44 10.46
CA LYS A 132 -2.70 -23.22 11.72
C LYS A 132 -1.33 -23.65 12.26
N ASP A 133 -0.30 -23.58 11.40
CA ASP A 133 1.08 -23.96 11.76
C ASP A 133 1.96 -22.73 12.07
N VAL A 134 1.39 -21.52 12.07
CA VAL A 134 2.07 -20.33 12.60
C VAL A 134 1.90 -20.37 14.12
N PRO A 135 2.99 -20.50 14.91
CA PRO A 135 2.88 -20.41 16.35
C PRO A 135 2.30 -19.04 16.69
N GLU A 136 1.21 -19.02 17.45
CA GLU A 136 0.65 -17.80 18.02
C GLU A 136 1.79 -17.08 18.75
N SER A 137 2.19 -15.91 18.23
CA SER A 137 3.22 -15.11 18.89
C SER A 137 2.62 -14.62 20.19
N ASP A 138 3.17 -15.10 21.30
CA ASP A 138 2.84 -14.66 22.65
C ASP A 138 2.85 -13.12 22.69
N GLU A 139 1.66 -12.53 22.87
CA GLU A 139 1.38 -11.08 22.84
C GLU A 139 2.11 -10.32 23.97
N THR A 140 2.91 -11.03 24.78
CA THR A 140 3.63 -10.51 25.95
C THR A 140 5.00 -9.91 25.64
N THR A 141 5.51 -9.98 24.40
CA THR A 141 6.78 -9.30 24.05
C THR A 141 6.54 -8.23 23.00
N THR A 142 6.17 -7.02 23.45
CA THR A 142 6.48 -5.81 22.69
C THR A 142 8.01 -5.74 22.54
N PRO A 143 8.59 -5.81 21.33
CA PRO A 143 9.98 -5.43 21.18
C PRO A 143 10.07 -3.96 21.55
N ALA A 144 10.87 -3.66 22.58
CA ALA A 144 11.21 -2.28 22.89
C ALA A 144 11.72 -1.62 21.60
N ALA A 145 11.17 -0.45 21.27
CA ALA A 145 11.71 0.37 20.20
C ALA A 145 13.23 0.50 20.42
N PRO A 146 14.06 0.35 19.36
CA PRO A 146 15.50 0.49 19.52
C PRO A 146 15.76 1.87 20.14
N SER A 147 16.44 1.88 21.29
CA SER A 147 16.94 3.09 21.91
C SER A 147 17.79 3.81 20.87
N ILE A 148 17.31 4.97 20.42
CA ILE A 148 18.14 5.95 19.73
C ILE A 148 19.34 6.24 20.62
N ASP A 149 20.51 5.77 20.19
CA ASP A 149 21.78 5.98 20.87
C ASP A 149 22.01 7.49 20.95
N ALA A 150 22.16 8.02 22.17
CA ALA A 150 22.28 9.46 22.45
C ALA A 150 23.58 10.10 21.92
N ARG A 151 24.32 9.39 21.05
CA ARG A 151 25.56 9.85 20.42
C ARG A 151 25.37 10.59 19.10
N VAL A 152 24.14 10.82 18.66
CA VAL A 152 23.85 11.67 17.47
C VAL A 152 23.26 13.04 17.86
N GLN A 153 23.23 13.38 19.16
CA GLN A 153 22.77 14.69 19.66
C GLN A 153 23.87 15.73 19.89
N GLU A 154 25.08 15.52 19.37
CA GLU A 154 26.07 16.58 19.18
C GLU A 154 26.14 16.91 17.69
N ASN A 155 25.37 17.93 17.26
CA ASN A 155 25.63 18.85 16.12
C ASN A 155 24.34 19.54 15.63
N LEU A 156 23.52 20.04 16.55
CA LEU A 156 22.58 21.11 16.27
C LEU A 156 22.80 22.24 17.26
N GLU A 157 24.01 22.80 17.24
CA GLU A 157 24.20 24.19 17.66
C GLU A 157 23.68 25.10 16.55
N LEU A 158 22.54 25.73 16.80
CA LEU A 158 22.08 26.90 16.08
C LEU A 158 23.05 28.07 16.39
N PRO A 159 23.66 28.74 15.40
CA PRO A 159 24.21 30.05 15.67
C PRO A 159 23.08 31.07 15.63
N GLY A 160 22.75 31.61 16.80
CA GLY A 160 22.07 32.90 16.92
C GLY A 160 23.08 34.03 16.79
N SER A 161 22.93 34.84 15.74
CA SER A 161 23.01 36.32 15.72
C SER A 161 22.93 36.81 14.28
#